data_AF-A0A1A8DX88-F1
#
_entry.id   AF-A0A1A8DX88-F1
#
_cell.length_a   1.000
_cell.length_b   1.000
_cell.length_c   1.000
_cell.angle_alpha   90.00
_cell.angle_beta   90.00
_cell.angle_gamma   90.00
#
_symmetry.space_group_name_H-M   'P 1'
#
loop_
_entity.id
_entity.type
_entity.pdbx_description
1 polymer ?
#
loop_
_entity_poly.entity_id
_entity_poly.type
_entity_poly.pdbx_seq_one_letter_code
_entity_poly.pdbx_strand_id
1 'polypeptide(L)'
;NILFGLTFDEYRYTSIIKACQLEEDFAVLPEKDKTALGEGGVTLSGGQRARICLARAVYKDADLYLLDAPFTHLDIATEKEVFEK
;
A
#
# COMPACT_ATOMS: atom_id res chain seq x y z
N ASN A 1 2.61 5.79 7.48
CA ASN A 1 2.64 4.31 7.35
C ASN A 1 3.52 3.82 6.21
N ILE A 2 3.32 4.32 4.98
CA ILE A 2 4.05 3.87 3.79
C ILE A 2 5.52 4.35 3.79
N LEU A 3 5.77 5.63 4.09
CA LEU A 3 7.14 6.19 4.14
C LEU A 3 8.04 5.50 5.18
N PHE A 4 7.45 5.06 6.29
CA PHE A 4 8.11 4.29 7.36
C PHE A 4 9.50 4.79 7.77
N GLY A 5 9.61 6.10 8.03
CA GLY A 5 10.84 6.75 8.48
C GLY A 5 11.75 7.28 7.36
N LEU A 6 11.39 7.05 6.09
CA LEU A 6 12.05 7.67 4.94
C LEU A 6 11.48 9.06 4.62
N THR A 7 12.27 9.85 3.90
CA THR A 7 11.85 11.15 3.39
C THR A 7 10.74 11.00 2.35
N PHE A 8 9.81 11.95 2.34
CA PHE A 8 8.77 12.01 1.32
C PHE A 8 9.34 12.46 -0.02
N ASP A 9 9.27 11.57 -1.00
CA ASP A 9 9.47 11.84 -2.42
C ASP A 9 8.13 11.70 -3.13
N GLU A 10 7.63 12.80 -3.71
CA GLU A 10 6.30 12.88 -4.34
C GLU A 10 6.17 11.97 -5.56
N TYR A 11 7.21 11.90 -6.40
CA TYR A 11 7.18 11.11 -7.62
C TYR A 11 7.14 9.61 -7.29
N ARG A 12 8.02 9.19 -6.39
CA ARG A 12 8.10 7.81 -5.91
C ARG A 12 6.82 7.42 -5.19
N TYR A 13 6.32 8.30 -4.31
CA TYR A 13 5.10 8.02 -3.54
C TYR A 13 3.91 7.82 -4.47
N THR A 14 3.67 8.77 -5.38
CA THR A 14 2.55 8.70 -6.32
C THR A 14 2.63 7.45 -7.20
N SER A 15 3.83 7.11 -7.69
CA SER A 15 4.07 5.91 -8.49
C SER A 15 3.72 4.63 -7.72
N ILE A 16 4.12 4.54 -6.45
CA ILE A 16 3.86 3.38 -5.60
C ILE A 16 2.39 3.27 -5.20
N ILE A 17 1.72 4.39 -4.90
CA ILE A 17 0.28 4.39 -4.61
C ILE A 17 -0.50 3.82 -5.79
N LYS A 18 -0.13 4.20 -7.01
CA LYS A 18 -0.74 3.70 -8.23
C LYS A 18 -0.44 2.21 -8.47
N ALA A 19 0.82 1.80 -8.36
CA ALA A 19 1.22 0.40 -8.57
C ALA A 19 0.55 -0.54 -7.54
N CYS A 20 0.40 -0.09 -6.30
CA CYS A 20 -0.24 -0.86 -5.24
C CYS A 20 -1.77 -0.67 -5.18
N GLN A 21 -2.42 -0.07 -6.18
CA GLN A 21 -3.88 0.17 -6.21
C GLN A 21 -4.46 0.84 -4.96
N LEU A 22 -3.73 1.79 -4.37
CA LEU A 22 -4.16 2.49 -3.15
C LEU A 22 -4.97 3.78 -3.45
N GLU A 23 -5.09 4.17 -4.72
CA GLU A 23 -5.80 5.40 -5.11
C GLU A 23 -7.29 5.36 -4.70
N GLU A 24 -7.98 4.25 -4.98
CA GLU A 24 -9.38 4.06 -4.60
C GLU A 24 -9.55 3.91 -3.08
N ASP A 25 -8.61 3.23 -2.42
CA ASP A 25 -8.61 3.08 -0.96
C ASP A 25 -8.49 4.44 -0.26
N PHE A 26 -7.66 5.34 -0.78
CA PHE A 26 -7.53 6.68 -0.22
C PHE A 26 -8.69 7.59 -0.61
N ALA A 27 -9.33 7.39 -1.77
CA ALA A 27 -10.46 8.21 -2.19
C ALA A 27 -11.67 8.09 -1.24
N VAL A 28 -11.84 6.95 -0.56
CA VAL A 28 -12.95 6.72 0.38
C VAL A 28 -12.65 7.19 1.81
N LEU A 29 -11.41 7.57 2.12
CA LEU A 29 -11.01 8.03 3.46
C LEU A 29 -11.21 9.54 3.62
N PRO A 30 -11.65 10.03 4.80
CA PRO A 30 -11.97 11.45 5.01
C PRO A 30 -10.81 12.42 4.73
N GLU A 31 -9.59 12.04 5.07
CA GLU A 31 -8.37 12.84 4.86
C GLU A 31 -7.42 12.17 3.87
N LYS A 32 -7.94 11.25 3.05
CA LYS A 32 -7.17 10.46 2.09
C LYS A 32 -6.00 9.74 2.77
N ASP A 33 -4.79 9.94 2.27
CA ASP A 33 -3.55 9.34 2.77
C ASP A 33 -3.06 9.92 4.10
N LYS A 34 -3.62 11.06 4.53
CA LYS A 34 -3.35 11.67 5.84
C LYS A 34 -4.26 11.15 6.96
N THR A 35 -5.26 10.35 6.61
CA THR A 35 -6.23 9.81 7.58
C THR A 35 -5.50 9.03 8.67
N ALA A 36 -5.67 9.48 9.91
CA ALA A 36 -5.12 8.77 11.06
C ALA A 36 -5.77 7.39 11.19
N LEU A 37 -4.94 6.35 11.26
CA LEU A 37 -5.41 4.99 11.53
C LEU A 37 -5.48 4.78 13.05
N GLY A 38 -6.58 4.19 13.54
CA GLY A 38 -6.68 3.75 14.93
C GLY A 38 -5.66 2.65 15.27
N GLU A 39 -5.55 2.30 16.56
CA GLU A 39 -4.63 1.24 17.01
C GLU A 39 -4.80 -0.04 16.19
N GLY A 40 -3.69 -0.62 15.74
CA GLY A 40 -3.68 -1.85 14.94
C GLY A 40 -4.31 -1.73 13.54
N GLY A 41 -4.71 -0.54 13.09
CA GLY A 41 -5.33 -0.34 11.78
C GLY A 41 -6.74 -0.92 11.66
N VAL A 42 -7.48 -1.01 12.78
CA VAL A 42 -8.82 -1.65 12.88
C VAL A 42 -9.81 -1.18 11.80
N THR A 43 -9.66 0.05 11.31
CA THR A 43 -10.52 0.65 10.27
C THR A 43 -10.25 0.18 8.83
N LEU A 44 -9.19 -0.60 8.58
CA LEU A 44 -8.83 -1.09 7.25
C LEU A 44 -9.23 -2.55 7.04
N SER A 45 -9.68 -2.88 5.83
CA SER A 45 -9.89 -4.25 5.37
C SER A 45 -8.56 -5.03 5.28
N GLY A 46 -8.63 -6.37 5.21
CA GLY A 46 -7.44 -7.21 5.04
C GLY A 46 -6.64 -6.87 3.78
N GLY A 47 -7.33 -6.69 2.65
CA GLY A 47 -6.71 -6.31 1.38
C GLY A 47 -6.05 -4.93 1.42
N GLN A 48 -6.69 -3.95 2.07
CA GLN A 48 -6.10 -2.61 2.28
C GLN A 48 -4.83 -2.67 3.10
N ARG A 49 -4.83 -3.43 4.20
CA ARG A 49 -3.62 -3.61 5.02
C ARG A 49 -2.51 -4.29 4.22
N ALA A 50 -2.85 -5.31 3.43
CA ALA A 50 -1.88 -6.00 2.57
C ALA A 50 -1.26 -5.04 1.55
N ARG A 51 -2.06 -4.24 0.83
CA ARG A 51 -1.56 -3.25 -0.14
C ARG A 51 -0.74 -2.14 0.50
N ILE A 52 -1.11 -1.66 1.69
CA ILE A 52 -0.30 -0.66 2.43
C ILE A 52 1.03 -1.26 2.87
N CYS A 53 1.05 -2.53 3.31
CA CYS A 53 2.29 -3.23 3.65
C CYS A 53 3.17 -3.46 2.42
N LEU A 54 2.58 -3.82 1.28
CA LEU A 54 3.30 -3.93 0.01
C LEU A 54 3.88 -2.58 -0.43
N ALA A 55 3.07 -1.52 -0.41
CA ALA A 55 3.53 -0.16 -0.73
C ALA A 55 4.68 0.28 0.19
N ARG A 56 4.61 -0.05 1.49
CA ARG A 56 5.70 0.20 2.44
C ARG A 56 6.97 -0.55 2.05
N ALA A 57 6.86 -1.83 1.69
CA ALA A 57 8.00 -2.62 1.25
C ALA A 57 8.62 -1.99 0.00
N VAL A 58 7.84 -1.74 -1.05
CA VAL A 58 8.32 -1.14 -2.30
C VAL A 58 8.90 0.27 -2.10
N TYR A 59 8.37 1.05 -1.16
CA TYR A 59 8.91 2.38 -0.85
C TYR A 59 10.32 2.32 -0.24
N LYS A 60 10.69 1.20 0.38
CA LYS A 60 12.00 1.02 1.03
C LYS A 60 13.17 0.93 0.05
N ASP A 61 12.92 0.55 -1.21
CA ASP A 61 13.96 0.37 -2.23
C ASP A 61 15.02 -0.69 -1.86
N ALA A 62 14.58 -1.84 -1.39
CA ALA A 62 15.51 -2.94 -1.10
C ALA A 62 15.90 -3.70 -2.38
N ASP A 63 17.13 -4.20 -2.42
CA ASP A 63 17.59 -5.11 -3.47
C ASP A 63 16.93 -6.50 -3.40
N LEU A 64 16.46 -6.88 -2.21
CA LEU A 64 15.83 -8.16 -1.93
C LEU A 64 14.60 -7.98 -1.03
N TYR A 65 13.48 -8.55 -1.48
CA TYR A 65 12.23 -8.60 -0.74
C TYR A 65 11.88 -10.03 -0.36
N LEU A 66 11.50 -10.25 0.89
CA LEU A 66 10.86 -11.48 1.35
C LEU A 66 9.38 -11.19 1.57
N LEU A 67 8.52 -11.80 0.77
CA LEU A 67 7.08 -11.61 0.82
C LEU A 67 6.41 -12.90 1.28
N ASP A 68 5.69 -12.84 2.39
CA ASP A 68 4.88 -13.96 2.87
C ASP A 68 3.43 -13.76 2.41
N ALA A 69 3.02 -14.52 1.41
CA ALA A 69 1.65 -14.54 0.88
C ALA A 69 1.06 -13.12 0.58
N PRO A 70 1.77 -12.25 -0.16
CA PRO A 70 1.45 -10.82 -0.27
C PRO A 70 0.09 -10.52 -0.92
N PHE A 71 -0.46 -11.47 -1.67
CA PHE A 71 -1.70 -11.30 -2.45
C PHE A 71 -2.89 -12.08 -1.89
N THR A 72 -2.74 -12.82 -0.79
CA THR A 72 -3.79 -13.72 -0.27
C THR A 72 -5.08 -13.01 0.15
N HIS A 73 -5.01 -11.69 0.41
CA HIS A 73 -6.17 -10.89 0.76
C HIS A 73 -6.71 -10.03 -0.40
N LEU A 74 -6.21 -10.25 -1.62
CA LEU A 74 -6.63 -9.53 -2.82
C LEU A 74 -7.54 -10.43 -3.64
N ASP A 75 -8.49 -9.81 -4.34
CA ASP A 75 -9.19 -10.51 -5.42
C ASP A 75 -8.27 -10.67 -6.64
N ILE A 76 -8.66 -11.57 -7.54
CA ILE A 76 -7.89 -11.95 -8.72
C ILE A 76 -7.61 -10.74 -9.63
N ALA A 77 -8.54 -9.78 -9.71
CA ALA A 77 -8.38 -8.62 -10.58
C ALA A 77 -7.32 -7.67 -10.02
N THR A 78 -7.39 -7.35 -8.73
CA THR A 78 -6.38 -6.53 -8.06
C THR A 78 -5.02 -7.22 -8.03
N GLU A 79 -4.95 -8.52 -7.75
CA GLU A 79 -3.68 -9.26 -7.77
C GLU A 79 -2.98 -9.15 -9.12
N LYS A 80 -3.72 -9.40 -10.21
CA LYS A 80 -3.17 -9.35 -11.56
C LYS A 80 -2.59 -7.97 -11.87
N GLU A 81 -3.33 -6.92 -11.56
CA GLU A 81 -2.90 -5.56 -11.91
C GLU A 81 -1.79 -5.03 -11.00
N VAL A 82 -1.68 -5.48 -9.75
CA VAL A 82 -0.50 -5.21 -8.89
C VAL A 82 0.74 -5.97 -9.36
N PHE A 83 0.58 -7.16 -9.94
CA PHE A 83 1.71 -7.97 -10.42
C PHE A 83 2.22 -7.55 -11.81
N GLU A 84 1.33 -7.11 -12.70
CA GLU A 84 1.67 -6.79 -14.09
C GLU A 84 2.14 -5.33 -14.32
N LYS A 85 1.89 -4.41 -13.38
CA LYS A 85 2.26 -2.98 -13.48
C LYS A 85 3.42 -2.60 -12.57
#